data_AF-A0A357Y0I6-F1
#
_entry.id   AF-A0A357Y0I6-F1
#
_cell.length_a   1.000
_cell.length_b   1.000
_cell.length_c   1.000
_cell.angle_alpha   90.00
_cell.angle_beta   90.00
_cell.angle_gamma   90.00
#
_symmetry.space_group_name_H-M   'P 1'
#
loop_
_entity.id
_entity.type
_entity.pdbx_description
1 polymer ?
#
loop_
_entity_poly.entity_id
_entity_poly.type
_entity_poly.pdbx_seq_one_letter_code
_entity_poly.pdbx_strand_id
1 'polypeptide(L)' 'MSLFLEEALKLAGLGYLVFQCVPNGKKPYAETAPNGCNSATNDPAIIRKWWTQYPDCNIGIKCENLLV' A
#
# COMPACT_ATOMS: atom_id res chain seq x y z
N MET A 1 -14.77 8.61 -1.50
CA MET A 1 -13.86 7.48 -1.73
C MET A 1 -12.44 8.05 -1.74
N SER A 2 -11.46 7.43 -1.06
CA SER A 2 -10.08 7.96 -1.09
C SER A 2 -9.40 7.57 -2.40
N LEU A 3 -8.77 8.54 -3.07
CA LEU A 3 -8.01 8.31 -4.32
C LEU A 3 -6.97 7.20 -4.14
N PHE A 4 -6.28 7.18 -2.99
CA PHE A 4 -5.26 6.18 -2.70
C PHE A 4 -5.83 4.76 -2.52
N LEU A 5 -7.05 4.60 -2.02
CA LEU A 5 -7.67 3.27 -1.91
C LEU A 5 -7.96 2.69 -3.31
N GLU A 6 -8.53 3.50 -4.19
CA GLU A 6 -8.88 3.08 -5.55
C GLU A 6 -7.61 2.64 -6.31
N GLU A 7 -6.55 3.44 -6.23
CA GLU A 7 -5.27 3.14 -6.86
C GLU A 7 -4.53 1.97 -6.23
N ALA A 8 -4.56 1.82 -4.90
CA ALA A 8 -3.98 0.64 -4.24
C ALA A 8 -4.66 -0.65 -4.70
N LEU A 9 -6.00 -0.65 -4.81
CA LEU A 9 -6.77 -1.79 -5.30
C LEU A 9 -6.50 -2.09 -6.78
N LYS A 10 -6.37 -1.06 -7.61
CA LYS A 10 -6.02 -1.20 -9.02
C LYS A 10 -4.64 -1.85 -9.19
N LEU A 11 -3.63 -1.38 -8.47
CA LEU A 11 -2.28 -1.94 -8.47
C LEU A 11 -2.28 -3.40 -7.98
N ALA A 12 -3.00 -3.69 -6.90
CA ALA A 12 -3.15 -5.06 -6.40
C ALA A 12 -3.85 -5.98 -7.41
N GLY A 13 -4.87 -5.48 -8.12
CA GLY A 13 -5.53 -6.21 -9.21
C GLY A 13 -4.63 -6.53 -10.41
N LEU A 14 -3.54 -5.76 -10.60
CA LEU A 14 -2.49 -6.04 -11.57
C LEU A 14 -1.42 -7.01 -11.03
N GLY A 15 -1.54 -7.46 -9.78
CA GLY A 15 -0.60 -8.38 -9.13
C GLY A 15 0.51 -7.71 -8.32
N TYR A 16 0.56 -6.38 -8.25
CA TYR A 16 1.57 -5.68 -7.45
C TYR A 16 1.28 -5.80 -5.95
N LEU A 17 2.33 -6.00 -5.16
CA LEU A 17 2.25 -5.93 -3.70
C LEU A 17 2.38 -4.48 -3.24
N VAL A 18 1.36 -3.95 -2.56
CA VAL A 18 1.30 -2.56 -2.10
C VAL A 18 1.39 -2.45 -0.58
N PHE A 19 1.88 -1.32 -0.07
CA PHE A 19 1.90 -0.97 1.34
C PHE A 19 1.69 0.53 1.54
N GLN A 20 1.29 0.95 2.74
CA GLN A 20 1.11 2.37 3.05
C GLN A 20 2.45 3.04 3.39
N CYS A 21 2.59 4.26 2.90
CA CYS A 21 3.67 5.19 3.23
C CYS A 21 3.10 6.40 3.99
N VAL A 22 3.94 7.02 4.83
CA VAL A 22 3.62 8.23 5.57
C VAL A 22 3.05 9.30 4.61
N PRO A 23 1.93 9.96 4.95
CA PRO A 23 1.37 11.04 4.14
C PRO A 23 2.41 12.12 3.85
N ASN A 24 2.50 12.56 2.58
CA ASN A 24 3.50 13.53 2.11
C ASN A 24 4.97 13.15 2.42
N GLY A 25 5.22 11.86 2.68
CA GLY A 25 6.54 11.31 2.97
C GLY A 25 6.87 10.12 2.06
N LYS A 26 8.08 9.59 2.25
CA LYS A 26 8.62 8.43 1.50
C LYS A 26 9.00 7.24 2.40
N LYS A 27 8.56 7.25 3.65
CA LYS A 27 8.81 6.16 4.60
C LYS A 27 7.58 5.25 4.70
N PRO A 28 7.74 3.93 4.91
CA PRO A 28 6.61 3.05 5.25
C PRO A 28 5.86 3.57 6.47
N TYR A 29 4.54 3.42 6.48
CA TYR A 29 3.69 3.82 7.60
C TYR A 29 3.66 2.71 8.66
N ALA A 30 4.24 2.96 9.84
CA ALA A 30 4.54 1.91 10.81
C ALA A 30 3.31 1.11 11.30
N GLU A 31 2.12 1.74 11.35
CA GLU A 31 0.87 1.10 11.81
C GLU A 31 0.41 -0.06 10.90
N THR A 32 0.67 0.05 9.60
CA THR A 32 0.20 -0.92 8.59
C THR A 32 1.34 -1.61 7.86
N ALA A 33 2.53 -1.01 7.88
CA ALA A 33 3.76 -1.54 7.32
C ALA A 33 4.90 -1.64 8.36
N PRO A 34 4.72 -2.37 9.49
CA PRO A 34 5.72 -2.47 10.56
C PRO A 34 7.03 -3.14 10.10
N ASN A 35 6.98 -3.96 9.04
CA ASN A 35 8.15 -4.60 8.43
C ASN A 35 8.57 -3.90 7.13
N GLY A 36 8.23 -2.62 6.95
CA GLY A 36 8.51 -1.87 5.74
C GLY A 36 7.86 -2.49 4.50
N CYS A 37 8.61 -2.57 3.39
CA CYS A 37 8.08 -3.16 2.14
C CYS A 37 7.75 -4.65 2.27
N ASN A 38 8.26 -5.37 3.27
CA ASN A 38 7.92 -6.76 3.51
C ASN A 38 6.52 -6.94 4.10
N SER A 39 5.87 -5.86 4.54
CA SER A 39 4.46 -5.87 4.90
C SER A 39 3.53 -5.77 3.68
N ALA A 40 4.07 -5.56 2.47
CA ALA A 40 3.25 -5.34 1.28
C ALA A 40 2.35 -6.53 0.94
N THR A 41 1.16 -6.24 0.42
CA THR A 41 0.12 -7.23 0.11
C THR A 41 -0.62 -6.86 -1.17
N ASN A 42 -1.23 -7.85 -1.81
CA ASN A 42 -2.21 -7.68 -2.88
C ASN A 42 -3.62 -8.16 -2.45
N ASP A 43 -3.82 -8.49 -1.18
CA ASP A 43 -5.11 -8.87 -0.65
C ASP A 43 -6.04 -7.64 -0.54
N PRO A 44 -7.15 -7.59 -1.32
CA PRO A 44 -8.06 -6.45 -1.33
C PRO A 44 -8.74 -6.21 0.01
N ALA A 45 -8.91 -7.23 0.87
CA ALA A 45 -9.50 -7.06 2.19
C ALA A 45 -8.56 -6.27 3.12
N ILE A 46 -7.26 -6.58 3.08
CA ILE A 46 -6.23 -5.87 3.85
C ILE A 46 -6.09 -4.43 3.34
N ILE A 47 -6.05 -4.24 2.03
CA ILE A 47 -5.92 -2.90 1.41
C ILE A 47 -7.11 -2.01 1.78
N ARG A 48 -8.35 -2.54 1.71
CA ARG A 48 -9.54 -1.82 2.15
C ARG A 48 -9.44 -1.42 3.60
N LYS A 49 -9.06 -2.36 4.48
CA LYS A 49 -8.90 -2.08 5.91
C LYS A 49 -7.90 -0.94 6.15
N TRP A 50 -6.71 -1.00 5.55
CA TRP A 50 -5.67 -0.01 5.74
C TRP A 50 -6.09 1.39 5.30
N TRP A 51 -6.63 1.55 4.09
CA TRP A 51 -7.01 2.87 3.59
C TRP A 51 -8.38 3.36 4.07
N THR A 52 -9.21 2.50 4.67
CA THR A 52 -10.34 2.96 5.49
C THR A 52 -9.86 3.57 6.80
N GLN A 53 -8.83 3.00 7.43
CA GLN A 53 -8.30 3.50 8.70
C GLN A 53 -7.38 4.72 8.54
N TYR A 54 -6.56 4.73 7.48
CA TYR A 54 -5.58 5.78 7.21
C TYR A 54 -5.68 6.24 5.74
N PRO A 55 -6.71 7.04 5.39
CA PRO A 55 -7.06 7.35 4.00
C PRO A 55 -6.02 8.20 3.25
N ASP A 56 -5.20 8.97 3.97
CA ASP A 56 -4.22 9.91 3.40
C ASP A 56 -2.82 9.30 3.21
N CYS A 57 -2.65 8.02 3.54
CA CYS A 57 -1.35 7.35 3.34
C CYS A 57 -1.04 7.21 1.85
N ASN A 58 0.19 7.56 1.48
CA ASN A 58 0.73 7.34 0.14
C ASN A 58 0.85 5.84 -0.15
N ILE A 59 0.94 5.46 -1.43
CA ILE A 59 1.12 4.06 -1.85
C ILE A 59 2.61 3.79 -2.09
N GLY A 60 3.13 2.72 -1.49
CA GLY A 60 4.40 2.09 -1.87
C GLY A 60 4.14 0.74 -2.56
N ILE A 61 5.05 0.34 -3.45
CA ILE A 61 5.03 -0.96 -4.13
C ILE A 61 6.28 -1.74 -3.72
N LYS A 62 6.14 -3.00 -3.34
CA LYS A 62 7.28 -3.91 -3.19
C LYS A 62 7.66 -4.42 -4.58
N CYS A 63 8.89 -4.12 -5.01
CA CYS A 63 9.39 -4.50 -6.34
C CYS A 63 9.83 -5.96 -6.45
N GLU A 64 9.16 -6.86 -5.73
CA GLU A 64 9.47 -8.28 -5.78
C GLU A 64 9.21 -8.82 -7.20
N ASN A 65 10.23 -9.49 -7.76
CA ASN A 65 10.23 -10.00 -9.13
C ASN A 65 10.05 -8.94 -10.23
N LEU A 66 10.32 -7.66 -9.95
CA LEU A 66 10.35 -6.59 -10.95
C LEU A 66 11.80 -6.24 -11.30
N LEU A 67 12.07 -6.04 -12.58
CA LEU A 67 13.24 -5.27 -13.02
C LEU A 67 12.88 -3.79 -12.90
N VAL A 68 13.70 -3.03 -12.18
CA VAL A 68 13.46 -1.62 -11.83
C VAL A 68 14.61 -0.73 -12.28
#